data_AF-A0A1H1NQB5-F1
#
_entry.id   AF-A0A1H1NQB5-F1
#
_cell.length_a   1.000
_cell.length_b   1.000
_cell.length_c   1.000
_cell.angle_alpha   90.00
_cell.angle_beta   90.00
_cell.angle_gamma   90.00
#
_symmetry.space_group_name_H-M   'P 1'
#
loop_
_entity.id
_entity.type
_entity.pdbx_description
1 polymer ?
#
loop_
_entity_poly.entity_id
_entity_poly.type
_entity_poly.pdbx_seq_one_letter_code
_entity_poly.pdbx_strand_id
1 'polypeptide(L)' 'MNIEWSALGSVIIWGILIGAGLPALFALGVKTLAVPAGPDGERHPSLGRRVGAWTCFGVIILAIVGAVVFIASGGH' A
#
# COMPACT_ATOMS: atom_id res chain seq x y z
N MET A 1 -31.52 19.41 -7.95
CA MET A 1 -30.17 18.90 -7.65
C MET A 1 -29.71 18.08 -8.84
N ASN A 2 -28.76 18.59 -9.63
CA ASN A 2 -28.14 17.83 -10.72
C ASN A 2 -26.87 17.19 -10.16
N ILE A 3 -26.80 15.86 -10.15
CA ILE A 3 -25.61 15.13 -9.73
C ILE A 3 -24.61 15.19 -10.88
N GLU A 4 -23.44 15.77 -10.65
CA GLU A 4 -22.32 15.68 -11.58
C GLU A 4 -21.71 14.27 -11.51
N TRP A 5 -22.24 13.38 -12.36
CA TRP A 5 -21.79 11.99 -12.47
C TRP A 5 -20.30 11.84 -12.76
N SER A 6 -19.69 12.83 -13.42
CA SER A 6 -18.25 12.90 -13.67
C SER A 6 -17.43 13.06 -12.37
N ALA A 7 -17.85 13.97 -11.49
CA ALA A 7 -17.20 14.20 -10.19
C ALA A 7 -17.35 12.96 -9.29
N LEU A 8 -18.54 12.37 -9.25
CA LEU A 8 -18.83 11.18 -8.45
C LEU A 8 -17.98 9.99 -8.90
N GLY A 9 -17.85 9.77 -10.22
CA GLY A 9 -16.97 8.74 -10.77
C GLY A 9 -15.50 8.95 -10.39
N SER A 10 -15.00 10.19 -10.47
CA SER A 10 -13.63 10.52 -10.09
C SER A 10 -13.34 10.23 -8.62
N VAL A 11 -14.23 10.64 -7.72
CA VAL A 11 -14.09 10.39 -6.27
C VAL A 11 -14.10 8.89 -5.96
N ILE A 12 -14.97 8.11 -6.61
CA ILE A 12 -15.00 6.65 -6.42
C ILE A 12 -13.69 6.02 -6.87
N ILE A 13 -13.18 6.40 -8.06
CA ILE A 13 -11.93 5.86 -8.59
C ILE A 13 -10.77 6.19 -7.65
N TRP A 14 -10.61 7.46 -7.27
CA TRP A 14 -9.52 7.86 -6.36
C TRP A 14 -9.69 7.29 -4.96
N GLY A 15 -10.92 7.21 -4.45
CA GLY A 15 -11.22 6.60 -3.15
C GLY A 15 -10.86 5.11 -3.12
N ILE A 16 -11.12 4.38 -4.20
CA ILE A 16 -10.73 2.96 -4.31
C ILE A 16 -9.22 2.84 -4.48
N LEU A 17 -8.61 3.60 -5.38
CA LEU A 17 -7.17 3.50 -5.65
C LEU A 17 -6.34 3.87 -4.42
N ILE A 18 -6.68 4.94 -3.70
CA ILE A 18 -5.94 5.38 -2.52
C ILE A 18 -6.37 4.59 -1.29
N GLY A 19 -7.67 4.37 -1.10
CA GLY A 19 -8.21 3.67 0.07
C GLY A 19 -7.87 2.18 0.08
N ALA A 20 -8.07 1.47 -1.03
CA ALA A 20 -7.79 0.03 -1.14
C ALA A 20 -6.39 -0.28 -1.68
N GLY A 21 -5.73 0.67 -2.35
CA GLY A 21 -4.38 0.47 -2.87
C GLY A 21 -3.33 0.27 -1.77
N LEU A 22 -3.36 1.06 -0.70
CA LEU A 22 -2.44 0.87 0.44
C LEU A 22 -2.60 -0.51 1.10
N PRO A 23 -3.83 -0.96 1.46
CA PRO A 23 -4.06 -2.33 1.93
C PRO A 23 -3.61 -3.41 0.95
N ALA A 24 -3.84 -3.23 -0.35
CA ALA A 24 -3.42 -4.19 -1.38
C ALA A 24 -1.90 -4.30 -1.46
N LEU A 25 -1.17 -3.19 -1.39
CA LEU A 25 0.29 -3.18 -1.32
C LEU A 25 0.78 -3.86 -0.04
N PHE A 26 0.14 -3.60 1.10
CA PHE A 26 0.52 -4.25 2.37
C PHE A 26 0.36 -5.77 2.27
N ALA A 27 -0.78 -6.24 1.76
CA ALA A 27 -1.05 -7.65 1.55
C ALA A 27 -0.04 -8.28 0.58
N LEU A 28 0.35 -7.56 -0.47
CA LEU A 28 1.39 -8.01 -1.40
C LEU A 28 2.74 -8.17 -0.69
N GLY A 29 3.17 -7.19 0.12
CA GLY A 29 4.39 -7.26 0.91
C GLY A 29 4.40 -8.45 1.87
N VAL A 30 3.34 -8.65 2.65
CA VAL A 30 3.19 -9.82 3.54
C VAL A 30 3.22 -11.12 2.74
N LYS A 31 2.50 -11.20 1.62
CA LYS A 31 2.49 -12.38 0.74
C LYS A 31 3.88 -12.68 0.18
N THR A 32 4.67 -11.68 -0.16
CA THR A 32 6.04 -11.90 -0.66
C THR A 32 6.96 -12.52 0.40
N LEU A 33 6.75 -12.18 1.68
CA LEU A 33 7.49 -12.75 2.81
C LEU A 33 6.95 -14.11 3.27
N ALA A 34 5.72 -14.46 2.90
CA ALA A 34 5.15 -15.76 3.21
C ALA A 34 5.91 -16.86 2.45
N VAL A 35 6.75 -17.59 3.17
CA VAL A 35 7.53 -18.72 2.66
C VAL A 35 7.22 -19.96 3.52
N PRO A 36 7.08 -21.15 2.93
CA PRO A 36 6.95 -22.40 3.68
C PRO A 36 8.13 -22.61 4.63
N ALA A 37 7.90 -23.36 5.72
CA ALA A 37 9.01 -23.78 6.58
C ALA A 37 9.94 -24.72 5.82
N GLY A 38 11.24 -24.55 6.01
CA GLY A 38 12.27 -25.42 5.46
C GLY A 38 12.33 -26.77 6.17
N PRO A 39 13.19 -27.70 5.72
CA PRO A 39 13.38 -29.02 6.33
C PRO A 39 13.80 -28.98 7.81
N ASP A 40 14.40 -27.87 8.23
CA ASP A 40 14.85 -27.52 9.57
C ASP A 40 13.79 -26.78 10.40
N GLY A 41 12.60 -26.53 9.84
CA GLY A 41 11.54 -25.76 10.48
C GLY A 41 11.73 -24.24 10.40
N GLU A 42 12.86 -23.76 9.89
CA GLU A 42 13.17 -22.34 9.75
C GLU A 42 12.46 -21.75 8.52
N ARG A 43 12.01 -20.49 8.62
CA ARG A 43 11.45 -19.73 7.48
C ARG A 43 12.44 -18.65 7.06
N HIS A 44 13.24 -18.94 6.04
CA HIS A 44 14.18 -17.95 5.49
C HIS A 44 13.68 -17.44 4.14
N PRO A 45 12.97 -16.30 4.10
CA PRO A 45 12.68 -15.65 2.83
C PRO A 45 14.00 -15.23 2.15
N SER A 46 14.14 -15.53 0.86
CA SER A 46 15.33 -15.13 0.10
C SER A 46 15.52 -13.61 0.13
N LEU A 47 16.77 -13.16 -0.05
CA LEU A 47 17.11 -11.74 0.00
C LEU A 47 16.24 -10.91 -0.96
N GLY A 48 16.00 -11.40 -2.19
CA GLY A 48 15.13 -10.74 -3.16
C GLY A 48 13.68 -10.56 -2.69
N ARG A 49 13.11 -11.55 -2.00
CA ARG A 49 11.74 -11.46 -1.44
C ARG A 49 11.68 -10.45 -0.30
N ARG A 50 12.71 -10.43 0.55
CA ARG A 50 12.87 -9.43 1.61
C ARG A 50 12.92 -8.01 1.06
N VAL A 51 13.75 -7.79 0.03
CA VAL A 51 13.87 -6.48 -0.62
C VAL A 51 12.53 -6.07 -1.21
N GLY A 52 11.86 -6.95 -1.98
CA GLY A 52 10.55 -6.65 -2.55
C GLY A 52 9.49 -6.28 -1.52
N ALA A 53 9.42 -7.00 -0.40
CA ALA A 53 8.50 -6.70 0.69
C ALA A 53 8.76 -5.34 1.33
N TRP A 54 10.03 -5.06 1.64
CA TRP A 54 10.44 -3.80 2.25
C TRP A 54 10.22 -2.61 1.33
N THR A 55 10.39 -2.78 0.01
CA THR A 55 10.00 -1.75 -0.96
C THR A 55 8.50 -1.46 -0.86
N CYS A 56 7.65 -2.50 -0.77
CA CYS A 56 6.21 -2.33 -0.63
C CYS A 56 5.83 -1.57 0.65
N PHE A 57 6.42 -1.97 1.80
CA PHE A 57 6.20 -1.27 3.06
C PHE A 57 6.75 0.15 3.06
N GLY A 58 7.91 0.38 2.44
CA GLY A 58 8.50 1.70 2.26
C GLY A 58 7.58 2.64 1.50
N VAL A 59 7.00 2.18 0.38
CA VAL A 59 6.01 2.97 -0.39
C VAL A 59 4.80 3.35 0.46
N ILE A 60 4.29 2.42 1.26
CA ILE A 60 3.15 2.68 2.17
C ILE A 60 3.52 3.74 3.21
N ILE A 61 4.68 3.62 3.85
CA ILE A 61 5.15 4.59 4.84
C ILE A 61 5.31 5.97 4.19
N LEU A 62 5.92 6.05 3.01
CA LEU A 62 6.09 7.31 2.29
C LEU A 62 4.74 7.94 1.92
N ALA A 63 3.77 7.14 1.48
CA ALA A 63 2.42 7.62 1.17
C ALA A 63 1.71 8.17 2.42
N ILE A 64 1.77 7.45 3.55
CA ILE A 64 1.14 7.87 4.82
C ILE A 64 1.81 9.14 5.34
N VAL A 65 3.14 9.15 5.46
CA VAL A 65 3.89 10.30 5.96
C VAL A 65 3.68 11.50 5.04
N GLY A 66 3.74 11.30 3.72
CA GLY A 66 3.47 12.34 2.73
C GLY A 66 2.07 12.93 2.88
N ALA A 67 1.05 12.09 3.01
CA ALA A 67 -0.33 12.53 3.23
C ALA A 67 -0.48 13.31 4.55
N VAL A 68 0.08 12.80 5.64
CA VAL A 68 0.03 13.47 6.96
C VAL A 68 0.74 14.82 6.91
N VAL A 69 1.94 14.89 6.33
CA VAL A 69 2.70 16.14 6.19
C VAL A 69 1.93 17.12 5.31
N PHE A 70 1.38 16.68 4.19
CA PHE A 70 0.58 17.52 3.29
C PHE A 70 -0.64 18.12 3.98
N ILE A 71 -1.38 17.29 4.75
CA ILE A 71 -2.52 17.75 5.54
C ILE A 71 -2.06 18.74 6.62
N ALA A 72 -0.96 18.44 7.31
CA ALA A 72 -0.41 19.30 8.35
C ALA A 72 0.14 20.63 7.80
N SER A 73 0.62 20.67 6.55
CA SER A 73 1.20 21.86 5.92
C SER A 73 0.15 22.77 5.26
N GLY A 74 -1.15 22.50 5.41
CA GLY A 74 -2.23 23.32 4.87
C GLY A 74 -2.88 22.80 3.59
N GLY A 75 -2.34 21.72 2.99
CA GLY A 75 -2.98 21.06 1.85
C GLY A 75 -3.06 21.90 0.56
N HIS A 76 -2.02 22.69 0.28
CA HIS A 76 -1.93 23.58 -0.89
C HIS A 76 -0.83 23.15 -1.85
#